data_AF-A0A2V6UKF5-F1
#
_entry.id   AF-A0A2V6UKF5-F1
#
_cell.length_a   1.000
_cell.length_b   1.000
_cell.length_c   1.000
_cell.angle_alpha   90.00
_cell.angle_beta   90.00
_cell.angle_gamma   90.00
#
_symmetry.space_group_name_H-M   'P 1'
#
loop_
_entity.id
_entity.type
_entity.pdbx_description
1 polymer ?
#
loop_
_entity_poly.entity_id
_entity_poly.type
_entity_poly.pdbx_seq_one_letter_code
_entity_poly.pdbx_strand_id
1 'polypeptide(L)'
;MLRSALACVLAALALTGPAFAEREPSQPQRHSGVLVAIASDARTITVEEFGPSAGPDATAVRRTIRLRPETRIELVVRSQDPAAASGWLGDFTAVPLASRELHPGDFVTVTTESASGLVASSITVVRPVPSGQSSAAVVSPVGRREPVR
;
A
#
# COMPACT_ATOMS: atom_id res chain seq x y z
N MET A 1 50.71 9.80 -44.63
CA MET A 1 49.43 9.09 -44.85
C MET A 1 48.76 8.58 -43.56
N LEU A 2 49.32 8.81 -42.35
CA LEU A 2 48.78 8.27 -41.08
C LEU A 2 47.96 9.28 -40.24
N ARG A 3 47.83 10.53 -40.69
CA ARG A 3 47.15 11.61 -39.94
C ARG A 3 45.71 11.86 -40.35
N SER A 4 45.28 11.36 -41.52
CA SER A 4 43.94 11.64 -42.07
C SER A 4 42.88 10.61 -41.69
N ALA A 5 43.27 9.41 -41.24
CA ALA A 5 42.32 8.37 -40.84
C ALA A 5 41.76 8.57 -39.42
N LEU A 6 42.49 9.28 -38.55
CA LEU A 6 42.09 9.48 -37.15
C LEU A 6 40.98 10.54 -37.00
N ALA A 7 40.90 11.51 -37.92
CA ALA A 7 39.92 12.59 -37.87
C ALA A 7 38.49 12.12 -38.22
N CYS A 8 38.32 11.05 -39.00
CA CYS A 8 37.00 10.56 -39.38
C CYS A 8 36.34 9.68 -38.31
N VAL A 9 37.12 9.05 -37.42
CA VAL A 9 36.57 8.17 -36.38
C VAL A 9 36.00 8.97 -35.20
N LEU A 10 36.58 10.12 -34.86
CA LEU A 10 36.08 10.99 -33.78
C LEU A 10 34.80 11.75 -34.16
N ALA A 11 34.59 12.08 -35.44
CA ALA A 11 33.39 12.76 -35.90
C ALA A 11 32.15 11.84 -35.94
N ALA A 12 32.34 10.52 -36.05
CA ALA A 12 31.25 9.54 -36.04
C ALA A 12 30.71 9.23 -34.64
N LEU A 13 31.46 9.55 -33.57
CA LEU A 13 31.01 9.35 -32.18
C LEU A 13 30.15 10.50 -31.63
N ALA A 14 30.01 11.62 -32.35
CA ALA A 14 29.30 12.80 -31.85
C ALA A 14 27.79 12.81 -32.17
N LEU A 15 27.26 11.81 -32.87
CA LEU A 15 25.83 11.70 -33.19
C LEU A 15 25.00 10.84 -32.22
N THR A 16 25.58 10.33 -31.13
CA THR A 16 24.81 9.81 -30.01
C THR A 16 24.28 10.99 -29.21
N GLY A 17 23.17 11.57 -29.69
CA GLY A 17 22.40 12.58 -28.95
C GLY A 17 22.05 12.09 -27.54
N PRO A 18 21.62 12.98 -26.63
CA PRO A 18 21.22 12.58 -25.30
C PRO A 18 20.12 11.55 -25.47
N ALA A 19 20.45 10.29 -25.16
CA ALA A 19 19.47 9.24 -24.99
C ALA A 19 18.39 9.86 -24.10
N PHE A 20 17.15 9.83 -24.56
CA PHE A 20 16.00 10.05 -23.69
C PHE A 20 16.32 9.27 -22.42
N ALA A 21 16.50 9.96 -21.30
CA ALA A 21 16.57 9.29 -20.02
C ALA A 21 15.23 8.57 -19.93
N GLU A 22 15.23 7.28 -20.25
CA GLU A 22 14.08 6.42 -20.03
C GLU A 22 13.78 6.59 -18.56
N ARG A 23 12.68 7.30 -18.28
CA ARG A 23 12.24 7.53 -16.91
C ARG A 23 11.97 6.14 -16.38
N GLU A 24 12.90 5.64 -15.58
CA GLU A 24 12.81 4.34 -14.95
C GLU A 24 11.38 4.23 -14.38
N PRO A 25 10.59 3.22 -14.80
CA PRO A 25 9.20 3.14 -14.41
C PRO A 25 9.16 3.18 -12.88
N SER A 26 8.63 4.27 -12.34
CA SER A 26 8.61 4.49 -10.89
C SER A 26 7.92 3.30 -10.26
N GLN A 27 8.64 2.54 -9.43
CA GLN A 27 8.06 1.35 -8.81
C GLN A 27 6.79 1.73 -8.04
N PRO A 28 5.74 0.89 -8.08
CA PRO A 28 4.54 1.13 -7.31
C PRO A 28 4.89 1.30 -5.83
N GLN A 29 4.55 2.45 -5.26
CA GLN A 29 4.80 2.73 -3.85
C GLN A 29 3.61 2.28 -3.02
N ARG A 30 3.87 1.65 -1.87
CA ARG A 30 2.84 1.29 -0.90
C ARG A 30 2.88 2.24 0.29
N HIS A 31 1.70 2.71 0.69
CA HIS A 31 1.49 3.54 1.88
C HIS A 31 0.48 2.81 2.75
N SER A 32 0.81 2.54 4.01
CA SER A 32 -0.08 1.80 4.92
C SER A 32 -0.35 2.58 6.19
N GLY A 33 -1.62 2.70 6.56
CA GLY A 33 -2.00 3.51 7.71
C GLY A 33 -3.49 3.56 7.96
N VAL A 34 -3.88 4.48 8.85
CA VAL A 34 -5.29 4.71 9.18
C VAL A 34 -5.84 5.79 8.27
N LEU A 35 -6.99 5.53 7.65
CA LEU A 35 -7.72 6.53 6.91
C LEU A 35 -8.32 7.54 7.90
N VAL A 36 -7.91 8.81 7.81
CA VAL A 36 -8.32 9.87 8.76
C VAL A 36 -9.28 10.88 8.17
N ALA A 37 -9.34 10.99 6.84
CA ALA A 37 -10.29 11.87 6.16
C ALA A 37 -10.61 11.37 4.74
N ILE A 38 -11.79 11.75 4.28
CA ILE A 38 -12.27 11.56 2.90
C ILE A 38 -12.82 12.91 2.46
N ALA A 39 -12.42 13.38 1.27
CA ALA A 39 -13.01 14.57 0.67
C ALA A 39 -14.49 14.33 0.35
N SER A 40 -15.30 15.39 0.30
CA SER A 40 -16.74 15.30 0.06
C SER A 40 -17.13 14.65 -1.27
N ASP A 41 -16.23 14.68 -2.26
CA ASP A 41 -16.42 14.03 -3.56
C ASP A 41 -15.99 12.54 -3.60
N ALA A 42 -15.48 12.02 -2.48
CA ALA A 42 -14.89 10.68 -2.35
C ALA A 42 -13.79 10.37 -3.38
N ARG A 43 -13.10 11.39 -3.93
CA ARG A 43 -11.98 11.24 -4.88
C ARG A 43 -10.62 11.48 -4.24
N THR A 44 -10.58 11.94 -2.99
CA THR A 44 -9.34 12.15 -2.25
C THR A 44 -9.50 11.58 -0.85
N ILE A 45 -8.49 10.85 -0.41
CA ILE A 45 -8.40 10.31 0.95
C ILE A 45 -7.13 10.83 1.62
N THR A 46 -7.17 10.93 2.94
CA THR A 46 -5.98 11.20 3.75
C THR A 46 -5.69 9.98 4.61
N VAL A 47 -4.49 9.44 4.45
CA VAL A 47 -3.98 8.31 5.23
C VAL A 47 -2.93 8.83 6.19
N GLU A 48 -3.06 8.47 7.46
CA GLU A 48 -2.06 8.72 8.49
C GLU A 48 -1.20 7.46 8.64
N GLU A 49 0.06 7.56 8.23
CA GLU A 49 1.02 6.46 8.13
C GLU A 49 2.20 6.70 9.08
N PHE A 50 2.67 5.63 9.72
CA PHE A 50 3.97 5.64 10.38
C PHE A 50 5.02 5.13 9.40
N GLY A 51 5.99 5.99 9.07
CA GLY A 51 7.09 5.62 8.19
C GLY A 51 8.02 4.56 8.82
N PRO A 52 9.05 4.11 8.07
CA PRO A 52 9.97 3.06 8.52
C PRO A 52 10.86 3.45 9.71
N SER A 53 10.78 4.69 10.20
CA SER A 53 11.54 5.12 11.38
C SER A 53 10.93 4.49 12.64
N ALA A 54 11.68 3.59 13.27
CA ALA A 54 11.36 3.04 14.57
C ALA A 54 12.13 3.83 15.64
N GLY A 55 11.41 4.60 16.47
CA GLY A 55 12.01 5.37 17.55
C GLY A 55 10.95 6.10 18.38
N PRO A 56 11.30 6.60 19.57
CA PRO A 56 10.37 7.36 20.41
C PRO A 56 9.84 8.62 19.72
N ASP A 57 10.58 9.14 18.75
CA ASP A 57 10.21 10.33 17.96
C ASP A 57 9.55 9.96 16.61
N ALA A 58 9.15 8.69 16.41
CA ALA A 58 8.43 8.29 15.20
C ALA A 58 7.11 9.06 15.12
N THR A 59 7.02 9.95 14.15
CA THR A 59 5.83 10.77 13.91
C THR A 59 4.99 10.19 12.79
N ALA A 60 3.69 10.22 12.98
CA ALA A 60 2.74 9.96 11.93
C ALA A 60 2.86 11.01 10.82
N VAL A 61 2.87 10.56 9.56
CA VAL A 61 2.87 11.40 8.37
C VAL A 61 1.52 11.28 7.68
N ARG A 62 0.92 12.42 7.32
CA ARG A 62 -0.32 12.44 6.55
C ARG A 62 -0.04 12.44 5.05
N ARG A 63 -0.66 11.50 4.35
CA ARG A 63 -0.59 11.33 2.90
C ARG A 63 -1.96 11.64 2.30
N THR A 64 -2.05 12.70 1.54
CA THR A 64 -3.23 13.00 0.71
C THR A 64 -3.09 12.27 -0.61
N ILE A 65 -4.01 11.36 -0.89
CA ILE A 65 -3.94 10.43 -2.02
C ILE A 65 -5.20 10.60 -2.86
N ARG A 66 -5.01 10.81 -4.17
CA ARG A 66 -6.11 10.91 -5.12
C ARG A 66 -6.53 9.53 -5.62
N LEU A 67 -7.83 9.32 -5.72
CA LEU A 67 -8.44 8.13 -6.30
C LEU A 67 -8.76 8.40 -7.78
N ARG A 68 -8.54 7.40 -8.62
CA ARG A 68 -9.01 7.36 -10.00
C ARG A 68 -10.32 6.59 -10.07
N PRO A 69 -11.19 6.85 -11.06
CA PRO A 69 -12.39 6.04 -11.28
C PRO A 69 -12.11 4.53 -11.35
N GLU A 70 -10.94 4.16 -11.88
CA GLU A 70 -10.44 2.80 -12.02
C GLU A 70 -9.65 2.27 -10.82
N THR A 71 -9.51 3.05 -9.73
CA THR A 71 -8.85 2.56 -8.51
C THR A 71 -9.63 1.37 -7.97
N ARG A 72 -8.99 0.20 -7.94
CA ARG A 72 -9.56 -1.00 -7.34
C ARG A 72 -9.56 -0.86 -5.82
N ILE A 73 -10.71 -1.02 -5.18
CA ILE A 73 -10.83 -0.98 -3.73
C ILE A 73 -11.45 -2.28 -3.27
N GLU A 74 -10.80 -2.95 -2.33
CA GLU A 74 -11.23 -4.25 -1.82
C GLU A 74 -11.23 -4.24 -0.28
N LEU A 75 -12.30 -4.75 0.32
CA LEU A 75 -12.38 -5.01 1.75
C LEU A 75 -11.94 -6.45 2.03
N VAL A 76 -11.01 -6.61 2.95
CA VAL A 76 -10.57 -7.90 3.46
C VAL A 76 -11.46 -8.29 4.64
N VAL A 77 -12.17 -9.40 4.50
CA VAL A 77 -13.07 -9.95 5.53
C VAL A 77 -12.69 -11.39 5.84
N ARG A 78 -13.02 -11.86 7.04
CA ARG A 78 -12.94 -13.29 7.36
C ARG A 78 -14.04 -14.05 6.61
N SER A 79 -13.64 -14.99 5.76
CA SER A 79 -14.51 -15.97 5.14
C SER A 79 -15.21 -16.81 6.21
N GLN A 80 -16.52 -16.93 6.07
CA GLN A 80 -17.34 -17.87 6.83
C GLN A 80 -17.63 -19.15 6.04
N ASP A 81 -17.11 -19.24 4.81
CA ASP A 81 -17.32 -20.40 3.94
C ASP A 81 -16.32 -21.51 4.31
N PRO A 82 -16.79 -22.68 4.78
CA PRO A 82 -15.93 -23.84 5.02
C PRO A 82 -15.24 -24.36 3.75
N ALA A 83 -15.76 -24.01 2.57
CA ALA A 83 -15.20 -24.36 1.26
C ALA A 83 -14.36 -23.22 0.64
N ALA A 84 -13.93 -22.24 1.44
CA ALA A 84 -13.06 -21.15 0.99
C ALA A 84 -11.83 -21.68 0.22
N ALA A 85 -11.32 -20.89 -0.73
CA ALA A 85 -10.29 -21.32 -1.68
C ALA A 85 -8.99 -21.88 -1.04
N SER A 86 -8.67 -21.47 0.19
CA SER A 86 -7.52 -21.98 0.95
C SER A 86 -7.81 -23.28 1.71
N GLY A 87 -9.07 -23.68 1.83
CA GLY A 87 -9.53 -24.81 2.65
C GLY A 87 -9.54 -24.54 4.15
N TRP A 88 -9.22 -23.32 4.61
CA TRP A 88 -9.17 -22.96 6.02
C TRP A 88 -10.42 -22.17 6.46
N LEU A 89 -11.12 -22.70 7.46
CA LEU A 89 -12.24 -22.00 8.09
C LEU A 89 -11.73 -20.70 8.75
N GLY A 90 -12.33 -19.57 8.40
CA GLY A 90 -11.97 -18.27 8.95
C GLY A 90 -10.79 -17.57 8.25
N ASP A 91 -10.36 -18.07 7.08
CA ASP A 91 -9.38 -17.39 6.22
C ASP A 91 -9.89 -16.04 5.70
N PHE A 92 -9.04 -15.23 5.08
CA PHE A 92 -9.41 -13.93 4.54
C PHE A 92 -9.82 -14.02 3.07
N THR A 93 -10.88 -13.31 2.72
CA THR A 93 -11.27 -13.06 1.32
C THR A 93 -11.39 -11.58 1.06
N ALA A 94 -11.08 -11.18 -0.18
CA ALA A 94 -11.23 -9.81 -0.65
C ALA A 94 -12.56 -9.67 -1.38
N VAL A 95 -13.37 -8.69 -0.98
CA VAL A 95 -14.62 -8.33 -1.67
C VAL A 95 -14.50 -6.91 -2.25
N PRO A 96 -15.01 -6.64 -3.46
CA PRO A 96 -15.03 -5.29 -4.00
C PRO A 96 -15.74 -4.31 -3.05
N LEU A 97 -15.21 -3.10 -2.94
CA LEU A 97 -15.75 -2.04 -2.10
C LEU A 97 -15.85 -0.73 -2.92
N ALA A 98 -16.95 0.01 -2.82
CA ALA A 98 -17.01 1.32 -3.47
C ALA A 98 -16.24 2.37 -2.66
N SER A 99 -15.70 3.40 -3.32
CA SER A 99 -14.96 4.48 -2.63
C SER A 99 -15.80 5.21 -1.57
N ARG A 100 -17.11 5.32 -1.80
CA ARG A 100 -18.09 5.90 -0.87
C ARG A 100 -18.33 5.07 0.41
N GLU A 101 -17.87 3.82 0.44
CA GLU A 101 -17.98 2.91 1.58
C GLU A 101 -16.66 2.81 2.37
N LEU A 102 -15.70 3.69 2.06
CA LEU A 102 -14.55 3.94 2.93
C LEU A 102 -15.00 4.80 4.11
N HIS A 103 -14.40 4.57 5.28
CA HIS A 103 -14.70 5.34 6.48
C HIS A 103 -13.43 5.76 7.21
N PRO A 104 -13.40 6.95 7.83
CA PRO A 104 -12.37 7.26 8.82
C PRO A 104 -12.28 6.17 9.89
N GLY A 105 -11.07 5.71 10.17
CA GLY A 105 -10.78 4.57 11.06
C GLY A 105 -10.49 3.26 10.34
N ASP A 106 -10.78 3.15 9.04
CA ASP A 106 -10.35 2.02 8.22
C ASP A 106 -8.81 1.96 8.18
N PHE A 107 -8.23 0.77 8.39
CA PHE A 107 -6.82 0.56 8.11
C PHE A 107 -6.66 0.21 6.64
N VAL A 108 -5.80 0.92 5.93
CA VAL A 108 -5.67 0.79 4.48
C VAL A 108 -4.22 0.61 4.07
N THR A 109 -4.01 -0.21 3.04
CA THR A 109 -2.78 -0.22 2.24
C THR A 109 -3.12 0.30 0.85
N VAL A 110 -2.53 1.43 0.49
CA VAL A 110 -2.72 2.08 -0.81
C VAL A 110 -1.49 1.85 -1.67
N THR A 111 -1.67 1.31 -2.88
CA THR A 111 -0.63 1.26 -3.90
C THR A 111 -0.80 2.46 -4.83
N THR A 112 0.27 3.22 -5.04
CA THR A 112 0.28 4.43 -5.89
C THR A 112 1.21 4.29 -7.08
N GLU A 113 0.80 4.85 -8.21
CA GLU A 113 1.61 4.95 -9.43
C GLU A 113 2.04 6.41 -9.62
N SER A 114 3.32 6.65 -9.91
CA SER A 114 3.97 7.95 -10.21
C SER A 114 4.73 8.62 -9.06
N ALA A 115 5.85 9.25 -9.45
CA ALA A 115 6.65 10.16 -8.65
C ALA A 115 6.09 11.61 -8.63
N SER A 116 5.17 11.98 -9.53
CA SER A 116 4.64 13.35 -9.65
C SER A 116 3.44 13.64 -8.74
N GLY A 117 3.01 12.67 -7.93
CA GLY A 117 1.94 12.81 -6.95
C GLY A 117 1.39 11.45 -6.52
N LEU A 118 0.68 11.42 -5.39
CA LEU A 118 0.08 10.19 -4.86
C LEU A 118 -1.26 9.92 -5.52
N VAL A 119 -1.27 9.01 -6.49
CA VAL A 119 -2.48 8.57 -7.20
C VAL A 119 -2.64 7.06 -7.02
N ALA A 120 -3.75 6.64 -6.42
CA ALA A 120 -4.00 5.24 -6.12
C ALA A 120 -4.27 4.42 -7.40
N SER A 121 -3.64 3.25 -7.50
CA SER A 121 -4.04 2.18 -8.41
C SER A 121 -4.90 1.14 -7.69
N SER A 122 -4.58 0.84 -6.43
CA SER A 122 -5.39 -0.05 -5.60
C SER A 122 -5.39 0.33 -4.12
N ILE A 123 -6.44 -0.09 -3.41
CA ILE A 123 -6.60 0.04 -1.97
C ILE A 123 -7.10 -1.29 -1.40
N THR A 124 -6.35 -1.82 -0.45
CA THR A 124 -6.81 -2.93 0.40
C THR A 124 -7.23 -2.37 1.74
N VAL A 125 -8.44 -2.71 2.17
CA VAL A 125 -9.08 -2.18 3.38
C VAL A 125 -9.22 -3.30 4.41
N VAL A 126 -8.86 -3.01 5.65
CA VAL A 126 -9.17 -3.83 6.82
C VAL A 126 -9.94 -2.94 7.79
N ARG A 127 -11.14 -3.38 8.19
CA ARG A 127 -11.93 -2.69 9.21
C ARG A 127 -11.56 -3.22 10.59
N PRO A 128 -10.94 -2.41 11.47
CA PRO A 128 -10.73 -2.81 12.85
C PRO A 128 -12.09 -3.02 13.53
N VAL A 129 -12.22 -4.10 14.29
CA VAL A 129 -13.39 -4.28 15.17
C VAL A 129 -13.28 -3.25 16.29
N PRO A 130 -14.35 -2.50 16.63
CA PRO A 130 -14.30 -1.54 17.73
C PRO A 130 -13.76 -2.18 19.00
N SER A 131 -12.86 -1.48 19.69
CA SER A 131 -12.14 -1.94 20.89
C SER A 131 -13.04 -2.39 22.05
N GLY A 132 -14.34 -2.12 22.00
CA GLY A 132 -15.35 -2.63 22.95
C GLY A 132 -15.83 -4.07 22.70
N GLN A 133 -15.43 -4.73 21.61
CA GLN A 133 -15.80 -6.12 21.28
C GLN A 133 -14.61 -7.10 21.26
N SER A 134 -13.39 -6.58 21.43
CA SER A 134 -12.16 -7.37 21.46
C SER A 134 -11.77 -7.74 22.90
N SER A 135 -12.54 -8.60 23.55
CA SER A 135 -12.11 -9.19 24.84
C SER A 135 -12.51 -10.66 25.04
N ALA A 136 -13.50 -11.19 24.30
CA ALA A 136 -13.96 -12.56 24.55
C ALA A 136 -13.16 -13.68 23.85
N ALA A 137 -12.32 -13.37 22.85
CA ALA A 137 -11.70 -14.41 22.00
C ALA A 137 -10.17 -14.55 22.13
N VAL A 138 -9.50 -13.73 22.94
CA VAL A 138 -8.05 -13.85 23.20
C VAL A 138 -7.83 -14.21 24.67
N VAL A 139 -8.44 -15.31 25.10
CA VAL A 139 -7.96 -16.05 26.27
C VAL A 139 -7.64 -17.45 25.77
N SER A 140 -6.43 -17.62 25.24
CA SER A 140 -5.84 -18.95 25.14
C SER A 140 -5.67 -19.48 26.56
N PRO A 141 -6.13 -20.70 26.89
CA PRO A 141 -5.78 -21.33 28.14
C PRO A 141 -4.33 -21.81 28.01
N VAL A 142 -3.35 -20.94 28.27
CA VAL A 142 -2.02 -21.40 28.64
C VAL A 142 -2.18 -22.10 29.97
N GLY A 143 -2.13 -23.43 29.92
CA GLY A 143 -2.24 -24.31 31.06
C GLY A 143 -1.27 -23.89 32.16
N ARG A 144 -1.83 -23.49 33.30
CA ARG A 144 -1.12 -23.33 34.56
C ARG A 144 -0.52 -24.69 34.91
N ARG A 145 0.77 -24.90 34.68
CA ARG A 145 1.48 -26.04 35.26
C ARG A 145 1.59 -25.77 36.76
N GLU A 146 0.89 -26.55 37.56
CA GLU A 146 1.11 -26.55 39.00
C GLU A 146 2.51 -27.10 39.32
N PRO A 147 3.21 -26.54 40.32
CA PRO A 147 4.45 -27.11 40.80
C PRO A 147 4.14 -28.38 41.59
N VAL A 148 4.74 -29.50 41.17
CA VAL A 148 4.80 -30.75 41.90
C VAL A 148 5.49 -30.49 43.24
N ARG A 149 4.83 -30.83 44.35
CA ARG A 149 5.43 -30.89 45.69
C ARG A 149 6.14 -32.22 45.90
#